data_AF-A0A5B2WJA5-F1
#
_entry.id   AF-A0A5B2WJA5-F1
#
_cell.length_a   1.000
_cell.length_b   1.000
_cell.length_c   1.000
_cell.angle_alpha   90.00
_cell.angle_beta   90.00
_cell.angle_gamma   90.00
#
_symmetry.space_group_name_H-M   'P 1'
#
loop_
_entity.id
_entity.type
_entity.pdbx_description
1 polymer ?
#
loop_
_entity_poly.entity_id
_entity_poly.type
_entity_poly.pdbx_seq_one_letter_code
_entity_poly.pdbx_strand_id
1 'polypeptide(L)'
;MGADARGTPGPAGSRAAARGRALHLGQPAAGGAVRGCRLPGTHQARLDPRHARPRPRVARSRRRGRAAEGRRPDFRHAVRPRRRPAPGLPRRLPRLARQPPAAERALRRQSVGPAHLRRSVARPEEEGRRPLRPATPRGAGRRVNRARQGGPPLTATHVEASERLRQVLDRLVAMSEDDYYNPYQLFQWPDSLPQEQYWMSPELMSTHGVRAADELTEQQLWAISKWESVNFYSLNVHGIRELLTEVISRIYTKGFEDTSEYFHHIIGEENEHMWFFATFCLKYGGKIYPDKGMTLADGEEGDAANFLVFSRLLIFEEIVDFFNKRMGVDERLHPTIRQVNAIHHQDESRHIAFGRQIVALLHERLRDTSTAADLLRLEGYLKRYLRTSLDSLCNPAVYRDAGLPDPYAFRRAVLADPARVELESQILKRTVGFLVSKGIFTDESIPAS
;
A
#
# COMPACT_ATOMS: atom_id res chain seq x y z
N MET A 1 2.99 -81.26 -36.56
CA MET A 1 1.92 -81.72 -35.64
C MET A 1 1.66 -80.59 -34.64
N GLY A 2 0.40 -80.42 -34.21
CA GLY A 2 -0.01 -79.32 -33.31
C GLY A 2 -0.66 -78.14 -34.05
N ALA A 3 -1.93 -77.87 -33.72
CA ALA A 3 -2.67 -76.63 -34.03
C ALA A 3 -2.72 -75.77 -32.73
N ASP A 4 -3.37 -74.61 -32.59
CA ASP A 4 -4.40 -73.82 -33.32
C ASP A 4 -4.13 -72.31 -32.98
N ALA A 5 -4.88 -71.28 -33.38
CA ALA A 5 -5.46 -70.85 -34.66
C ALA A 5 -6.32 -69.58 -34.39
N ARG A 6 -6.46 -68.68 -35.40
CA ARG A 6 -7.31 -67.45 -35.40
C ARG A 6 -6.81 -66.30 -34.49
N GLY A 7 -7.03 -65.01 -34.80
CA GLY A 7 -7.55 -64.40 -36.04
C GLY A 7 -7.79 -62.88 -35.91
N THR A 8 -7.24 -62.08 -36.83
CA THR A 8 -7.45 -60.61 -37.02
C THR A 8 -8.34 -60.38 -38.28
N PRO A 9 -8.57 -59.17 -38.87
CA PRO A 9 -8.20 -57.77 -38.54
C PRO A 9 -9.39 -56.75 -38.67
N GLY A 10 -9.11 -55.43 -38.88
CA GLY A 10 -10.09 -54.36 -39.24
C GLY A 10 -10.35 -54.22 -40.76
N PRO A 11 -10.50 -53.02 -41.40
CA PRO A 11 -10.47 -51.63 -40.87
C PRO A 11 -11.48 -50.59 -41.50
N ALA A 12 -11.44 -49.33 -41.00
CA ALA A 12 -11.71 -47.99 -41.62
C ALA A 12 -12.89 -47.67 -42.61
N GLY A 13 -13.59 -46.52 -42.44
CA GLY A 13 -14.37 -45.86 -43.54
C GLY A 13 -15.41 -44.73 -43.28
N SER A 14 -14.99 -43.44 -43.36
CA SER A 14 -15.65 -42.26 -44.01
C SER A 14 -17.18 -41.87 -43.90
N ARG A 15 -17.42 -40.65 -43.33
CA ARG A 15 -18.33 -39.52 -43.75
C ARG A 15 -19.90 -39.50 -43.60
N ALA A 16 -20.35 -38.36 -43.04
CA ALA A 16 -21.46 -37.42 -43.44
C ALA A 16 -22.98 -37.68 -43.18
N ALA A 17 -23.67 -36.66 -42.61
CA ALA A 17 -25.06 -36.20 -42.89
C ALA A 17 -25.44 -34.92 -42.08
N ALA A 18 -26.56 -34.23 -42.37
CA ALA A 18 -26.99 -32.97 -41.73
C ALA A 18 -28.53 -32.74 -41.60
N ARG A 19 -28.95 -31.88 -40.64
CA ARG A 19 -30.26 -31.18 -40.39
C ARG A 19 -30.06 -30.22 -39.17
N GLY A 20 -30.93 -29.30 -38.73
CA GLY A 20 -32.30 -28.86 -39.08
C GLY A 20 -33.19 -28.75 -37.81
N ARG A 21 -34.02 -27.72 -37.54
CA ARG A 21 -34.49 -26.55 -38.33
C ARG A 21 -34.46 -25.18 -37.57
N ALA A 22 -35.59 -24.59 -37.12
CA ALA A 22 -35.65 -23.21 -36.58
C ALA A 22 -36.80 -22.92 -35.57
N LEU A 23 -36.64 -21.83 -34.78
CA LEU A 23 -37.60 -20.85 -34.21
C LEU A 23 -39.08 -21.23 -33.93
N HIS A 24 -39.60 -20.81 -32.75
CA HIS A 24 -40.54 -19.66 -32.68
C HIS A 24 -40.72 -19.07 -31.25
N LEU A 25 -41.61 -18.07 -31.12
CA LEU A 25 -41.92 -17.28 -29.91
C LEU A 25 -43.38 -17.48 -29.46
N GLY A 26 -43.67 -17.24 -28.18
CA GLY A 26 -45.03 -17.17 -27.63
C GLY A 26 -45.11 -16.20 -26.44
N GLN A 27 -46.23 -15.49 -26.29
CA GLN A 27 -46.45 -14.46 -25.26
C GLN A 27 -47.86 -14.63 -24.62
N PRO A 28 -48.32 -13.79 -23.67
CA PRO A 28 -48.63 -14.27 -22.32
C PRO A 28 -50.13 -14.41 -21.99
N ALA A 29 -50.43 -15.05 -20.87
CA ALA A 29 -51.73 -15.02 -20.19
C ALA A 29 -51.69 -14.08 -18.96
N ALA A 30 -52.86 -13.64 -18.48
CA ALA A 30 -52.99 -12.51 -17.55
C ALA A 30 -53.89 -12.81 -16.32
N GLY A 31 -53.82 -11.91 -15.32
CA GLY A 31 -54.82 -11.77 -14.26
C GLY A 31 -54.42 -12.34 -12.89
N GLY A 32 -54.52 -11.51 -11.85
CA GLY A 32 -54.26 -11.94 -10.46
C GLY A 32 -53.87 -10.78 -9.53
N ALA A 33 -54.85 -10.05 -9.01
CA ALA A 33 -54.62 -9.03 -7.97
C ALA A 33 -55.20 -9.50 -6.63
N VAL A 34 -54.53 -9.23 -5.51
CA VAL A 34 -55.18 -9.02 -4.20
C VAL A 34 -54.26 -8.34 -3.17
N ARG A 35 -54.81 -7.31 -2.53
CA ARG A 35 -54.55 -6.71 -1.19
C ARG A 35 -53.16 -6.87 -0.53
N GLY A 36 -52.51 -5.73 -0.29
CA GLY A 36 -51.33 -5.63 0.58
C GLY A 36 -51.64 -5.51 2.08
N CYS A 37 -50.58 -5.32 2.89
CA CYS A 37 -50.63 -5.11 4.33
C CYS A 37 -49.82 -3.87 4.73
N ARG A 38 -50.13 -3.24 5.88
CA ARG A 38 -49.52 -1.96 6.31
C ARG A 38 -48.21 -2.16 7.09
N LEU A 39 -47.25 -1.25 6.93
CA LEU A 39 -46.10 -1.09 7.82
C LEU A 39 -46.30 0.15 8.73
N PRO A 40 -45.95 0.09 10.04
CA PRO A 40 -46.21 1.18 10.97
C PRO A 40 -45.03 2.18 11.14
N GLY A 41 -45.40 3.45 11.34
CA GLY A 41 -44.75 4.36 12.30
C GLY A 41 -43.29 4.79 12.09
N THR A 42 -43.07 5.89 11.36
CA THR A 42 -41.81 6.65 11.42
C THR A 42 -41.79 7.59 12.63
N HIS A 43 -40.84 7.41 13.55
CA HIS A 43 -40.53 8.41 14.59
C HIS A 43 -39.38 9.33 14.13
N GLN A 44 -39.69 10.59 13.89
CA GLN A 44 -38.68 11.64 13.69
C GLN A 44 -38.21 12.18 15.05
N ALA A 45 -36.92 12.04 15.36
CA ALA A 45 -36.30 12.77 16.46
C ALA A 45 -36.07 14.24 16.04
N ARG A 46 -36.58 15.19 16.84
CA ARG A 46 -36.25 16.62 16.70
C ARG A 46 -35.06 16.96 17.60
N LEU A 47 -34.08 17.70 17.09
CA LEU A 47 -32.96 18.21 17.86
C LEU A 47 -33.31 19.58 18.47
N ASP A 48 -32.90 19.82 19.72
CA ASP A 48 -33.11 21.10 20.43
C ASP A 48 -32.05 22.15 20.00
N PRO A 49 -32.45 23.36 19.58
CA PRO A 49 -31.52 24.40 19.11
C PRO A 49 -30.66 25.08 20.21
N ARG A 50 -30.80 24.74 21.50
CA ARG A 50 -30.13 25.43 22.62
C ARG A 50 -28.61 25.24 22.75
N HIS A 51 -27.95 24.48 21.88
CA HIS A 51 -26.50 24.17 21.98
C HIS A 51 -25.64 24.60 20.77
N ALA A 52 -26.07 25.60 20.01
CA ALA A 52 -25.24 26.23 18.97
C ALA A 52 -24.10 27.08 19.58
N ARG A 53 -22.84 26.61 19.49
CA ARG A 53 -21.65 27.40 19.86
C ARG A 53 -21.44 28.57 18.88
N PRO A 54 -21.09 29.79 19.34
CA PRO A 54 -20.86 30.95 18.46
C PRO A 54 -19.53 30.83 17.69
N ARG A 55 -19.52 31.27 16.41
CA ARG A 55 -18.30 31.39 15.60
C ARG A 55 -17.50 32.64 15.98
N PRO A 56 -16.14 32.60 15.97
CA PRO A 56 -15.32 33.77 16.28
C PRO A 56 -15.43 34.87 15.20
N ARG A 57 -15.35 36.13 15.62
CA ARG A 57 -15.34 37.30 14.73
C ARG A 57 -13.90 37.64 14.29
N VAL A 58 -13.68 37.75 12.98
CA VAL A 58 -12.40 38.23 12.43
C VAL A 58 -12.22 39.72 12.74
N ALA A 59 -11.14 40.07 13.44
CA ALA A 59 -10.81 41.45 13.76
C ALA A 59 -10.15 42.17 12.56
N ARG A 60 -10.62 43.37 12.21
CA ARG A 60 -9.99 44.22 11.20
C ARG A 60 -8.79 44.97 11.81
N SER A 61 -7.59 44.76 11.26
CA SER A 61 -6.40 45.53 11.65
C SER A 61 -6.52 46.99 11.24
N ARG A 62 -6.20 47.91 12.16
CA ARG A 62 -6.14 49.36 11.89
C ARG A 62 -4.72 49.75 11.46
N ARG A 63 -4.57 50.31 10.25
CA ARG A 63 -3.35 51.03 9.89
C ARG A 63 -3.17 52.24 10.82
N ARG A 64 -1.97 52.39 11.39
CA ARG A 64 -1.39 53.69 11.77
C ARG A 64 -0.03 53.78 11.09
N GLY A 65 0.24 54.90 10.44
CA GLY A 65 1.57 55.24 9.95
C GLY A 65 2.07 56.51 10.64
N ARG A 66 3.38 56.66 10.77
CA ARG A 66 4.06 57.94 11.00
C ARG A 66 5.46 57.91 10.38
N ALA A 67 5.85 59.07 9.87
CA ALA A 67 7.20 59.42 9.43
C ALA A 67 8.02 59.88 10.66
N ALA A 68 9.34 60.12 10.64
CA ALA A 68 10.43 59.86 9.69
C ALA A 68 11.79 60.08 10.43
N GLU A 69 12.90 60.10 9.68
CA GLU A 69 14.25 60.54 10.09
C GLU A 69 15.04 59.55 10.99
N GLY A 70 16.36 59.36 10.81
CA GLY A 70 17.23 59.87 9.74
C GLY A 70 18.71 59.47 9.86
N ARG A 71 19.54 60.02 8.94
CA ARG A 71 21.02 59.98 8.84
C ARG A 71 21.70 58.69 8.30
N ARG A 72 22.79 58.93 7.54
CA ARG A 72 23.83 57.98 7.07
C ARG A 72 25.18 58.37 7.72
N PRO A 73 26.28 57.59 7.59
CA PRO A 73 27.13 57.58 6.36
C PRO A 73 27.23 56.15 5.76
N ASP A 74 27.40 55.90 4.46
CA ASP A 74 28.24 56.44 3.36
C ASP A 74 29.73 56.06 3.42
N PHE A 75 30.14 55.13 2.54
CA PHE A 75 31.45 55.06 1.89
C PHE A 75 31.32 54.32 0.54
N ARG A 76 32.29 54.47 -0.37
CA ARG A 76 32.14 54.24 -1.83
C ARG A 76 33.27 53.38 -2.41
N HIS A 77 32.99 52.63 -3.47
CA HIS A 77 33.80 52.48 -4.71
C HIS A 77 32.97 51.70 -5.78
N ALA A 78 32.77 52.23 -6.99
CA ALA A 78 33.50 51.97 -8.26
C ALA A 78 33.26 50.55 -8.87
N VAL A 79 32.78 50.24 -10.10
CA VAL A 79 32.66 50.86 -11.46
C VAL A 79 33.67 50.25 -12.47
N ARG A 80 33.30 49.62 -13.61
CA ARG A 80 31.96 49.34 -14.19
C ARG A 80 31.76 48.01 -15.01
N PRO A 81 32.30 47.77 -16.25
CA PRO A 81 31.48 47.05 -17.25
C PRO A 81 32.12 46.01 -18.23
N ARG A 82 31.34 45.00 -18.69
CA ARG A 82 30.93 44.78 -20.12
C ARG A 82 30.04 43.52 -20.37
N ARG A 83 28.86 43.75 -21.00
CA ARG A 83 28.12 43.00 -22.07
C ARG A 83 28.25 41.44 -22.14
N ARG A 84 27.18 40.62 -21.92
CA ARG A 84 25.95 40.30 -22.74
C ARG A 84 26.12 39.09 -23.73
N PRO A 85 25.07 38.31 -24.11
CA PRO A 85 23.79 37.97 -23.43
C PRO A 85 23.19 36.52 -23.65
N ALA A 86 22.16 36.17 -22.84
CA ALA A 86 21.05 35.20 -23.11
C ALA A 86 21.35 33.68 -23.26
N PRO A 87 20.33 32.77 -23.24
CA PRO A 87 18.94 32.83 -22.73
C PRO A 87 18.80 32.05 -21.39
N GLY A 88 17.65 31.78 -20.74
CA GLY A 88 16.24 32.18 -20.90
C GLY A 88 15.31 31.23 -20.11
N LEU A 89 14.87 31.62 -18.91
CA LEU A 89 14.04 30.79 -18.01
C LEU A 89 12.52 31.04 -18.19
N PRO A 90 11.65 30.01 -18.07
CA PRO A 90 10.21 30.14 -18.25
C PRO A 90 9.51 30.92 -17.13
N ARG A 91 8.36 31.51 -17.46
CA ARG A 91 7.57 32.37 -16.56
C ARG A 91 6.67 31.56 -15.62
N ARG A 92 6.40 32.12 -14.44
CA ARG A 92 5.35 31.63 -13.52
C ARG A 92 3.98 31.60 -14.22
N LEU A 93 3.22 30.52 -14.00
CA LEU A 93 1.84 30.39 -14.45
C LEU A 93 0.91 31.39 -13.73
N PRO A 94 -0.15 31.89 -14.39
CA PRO A 94 -1.11 32.81 -13.78
C PRO A 94 -2.09 32.08 -12.85
N ARG A 95 -2.55 32.78 -11.80
CA ARG A 95 -3.70 32.32 -11.00
C ARG A 95 -4.96 32.28 -11.87
N LEU A 96 -5.63 31.13 -11.92
CA LEU A 96 -6.95 31.02 -12.53
C LEU A 96 -7.97 31.89 -11.78
N ALA A 97 -8.80 32.62 -12.53
CA ALA A 97 -9.86 33.45 -11.99
C ALA A 97 -11.09 32.60 -11.61
N ARG A 98 -11.77 32.97 -10.53
CA ARG A 98 -13.04 32.33 -10.13
C ARG A 98 -14.15 32.73 -11.10
N GLN A 99 -14.82 31.75 -11.71
CA GLN A 99 -16.11 31.96 -12.38
C GLN A 99 -17.26 31.92 -11.37
N PRO A 100 -18.36 32.65 -11.59
CA PRO A 100 -19.58 32.56 -10.78
C PRO A 100 -20.41 31.30 -11.15
N PRO A 101 -21.28 30.81 -10.25
CA PRO A 101 -22.14 29.65 -10.53
C PRO A 101 -23.24 29.98 -11.55
N ALA A 102 -23.48 29.07 -12.49
CA ALA A 102 -24.65 29.06 -13.35
C ALA A 102 -25.86 28.39 -12.65
N ALA A 103 -27.07 28.76 -13.06
CA ALA A 103 -28.30 28.42 -12.33
C ALA A 103 -28.77 26.96 -12.47
N GLU A 104 -29.62 26.54 -11.53
CA GLU A 104 -30.29 25.25 -11.53
C GLU A 104 -31.13 25.01 -12.80
N ARG A 105 -31.15 23.76 -13.28
CA ARG A 105 -32.34 23.25 -13.99
C ARG A 105 -32.54 21.77 -13.72
N ALA A 106 -33.58 21.45 -12.96
CA ALA A 106 -33.90 20.08 -12.58
C ALA A 106 -34.37 19.26 -13.80
N LEU A 107 -33.85 18.03 -13.93
CA LEU A 107 -34.36 17.03 -14.88
C LEU A 107 -34.33 15.65 -14.22
N ARG A 108 -35.51 15.19 -13.80
CA ARG A 108 -35.70 13.85 -13.23
C ARG A 108 -35.34 12.79 -14.27
N ARG A 109 -34.42 11.88 -13.94
CA ARG A 109 -34.35 10.54 -14.54
C ARG A 109 -34.21 9.49 -13.45
N GLN A 110 -34.89 8.37 -13.63
CA GLN A 110 -34.98 7.29 -12.65
C GLN A 110 -33.78 6.36 -12.79
N SER A 111 -33.04 6.14 -11.71
CA SER A 111 -31.96 5.15 -11.64
C SER A 111 -32.52 3.80 -11.15
N VAL A 112 -32.64 2.83 -12.07
CA VAL A 112 -32.91 1.44 -11.71
C VAL A 112 -31.58 0.74 -11.41
N GLY A 113 -31.36 0.38 -10.16
CA GLY A 113 -30.18 -0.40 -9.75
C GLY A 113 -30.41 -1.91 -9.93
N PRO A 114 -29.40 -2.68 -10.40
CA PRO A 114 -29.50 -4.14 -10.47
C PRO A 114 -29.47 -4.77 -9.06
N ALA A 115 -30.28 -5.80 -8.84
CA ALA A 115 -30.46 -6.42 -7.53
C ALA A 115 -29.43 -7.54 -7.24
N HIS A 116 -29.13 -7.75 -5.96
CA HIS A 116 -28.24 -8.82 -5.51
C HIS A 116 -28.85 -10.22 -5.72
N LEU A 117 -28.07 -11.11 -6.35
CA LEU A 117 -28.38 -12.54 -6.47
C LEU A 117 -28.31 -13.23 -5.09
N ARG A 118 -29.46 -13.56 -4.51
CA ARG A 118 -29.55 -14.56 -3.43
C ARG A 118 -29.72 -15.95 -4.04
N ARG A 119 -28.77 -16.87 -3.81
CA ARG A 119 -28.98 -18.31 -4.03
C ARG A 119 -29.53 -18.94 -2.76
N SER A 120 -30.75 -19.49 -2.84
CA SER A 120 -31.28 -20.41 -1.84
C SER A 120 -30.66 -21.79 -1.99
N VAL A 121 -30.35 -22.45 -0.87
CA VAL A 121 -30.05 -23.88 -0.80
C VAL A 121 -31.07 -24.51 0.14
N ALA A 122 -31.66 -25.63 -0.26
CA ALA A 122 -32.71 -26.30 0.51
C ALA A 122 -32.15 -26.99 1.77
N ARG A 123 -33.01 -27.13 2.78
CA ARG A 123 -32.82 -28.06 3.91
C ARG A 123 -33.81 -29.22 3.77
N PRO A 124 -33.42 -30.47 4.05
CA PRO A 124 -34.35 -31.49 4.51
C PRO A 124 -34.70 -31.26 5.99
N GLU A 125 -35.76 -31.92 6.44
CA GLU A 125 -36.23 -31.92 7.83
C GLU A 125 -35.63 -33.10 8.61
N GLU A 126 -35.40 -32.96 9.91
CA GLU A 126 -35.36 -34.11 10.84
C GLU A 126 -35.66 -33.67 12.29
N GLU A 127 -36.01 -34.63 13.14
CA GLU A 127 -36.77 -34.39 14.38
C GLU A 127 -35.93 -34.08 15.63
N GLY A 128 -36.60 -33.52 16.64
CA GLY A 128 -35.94 -32.85 17.76
C GLY A 128 -35.38 -33.74 18.87
N ARG A 129 -34.37 -33.21 19.57
CA ARG A 129 -33.91 -33.63 20.91
C ARG A 129 -33.58 -32.41 21.77
N ARG A 130 -33.72 -32.56 23.10
CA ARG A 130 -33.55 -31.46 24.08
C ARG A 130 -32.08 -31.00 24.18
N PRO A 131 -31.81 -29.71 24.47
CA PRO A 131 -30.45 -29.21 24.63
C PRO A 131 -29.78 -29.76 25.90
N LEU A 132 -28.61 -30.38 25.74
CA LEU A 132 -27.69 -30.66 26.84
C LEU A 132 -26.81 -29.43 27.13
N ARG A 133 -26.49 -29.19 28.40
CA ARG A 133 -25.52 -28.16 28.80
C ARG A 133 -24.11 -28.54 28.30
N PRO A 134 -23.30 -27.61 27.78
CA PRO A 134 -21.88 -27.86 27.54
C PRO A 134 -21.16 -28.07 28.88
N ALA A 135 -20.33 -29.12 28.96
CA ALA A 135 -19.52 -29.41 30.13
C ALA A 135 -18.23 -28.58 30.12
N THR A 136 -17.81 -28.08 31.29
CA THR A 136 -16.52 -27.41 31.47
C THR A 136 -15.36 -28.41 31.47
N PRO A 137 -14.31 -28.23 30.65
CA PRO A 137 -13.09 -29.02 30.78
C PRO A 137 -12.36 -28.65 32.08
N ARG A 138 -12.15 -29.63 32.97
CA ARG A 138 -11.16 -29.50 34.05
C ARG A 138 -9.78 -29.88 33.47
N GLY A 139 -8.88 -28.91 33.34
CA GLY A 139 -7.52 -29.13 32.86
C GLY A 139 -6.50 -28.24 33.57
N ALA A 140 -5.40 -28.85 34.01
CA ALA A 140 -4.16 -28.28 34.57
C ALA A 140 -4.13 -26.77 34.88
N GLY A 141 -4.24 -26.40 36.17
CA GLY A 141 -4.04 -25.03 36.63
C GLY A 141 -2.58 -24.56 36.54
N ARG A 142 -2.19 -24.00 35.40
CA ARG A 142 -0.88 -23.32 35.24
C ARG A 142 -0.91 -22.02 36.07
N ARG A 143 -0.02 -21.88 37.05
CA ARG A 143 0.09 -20.66 37.87
C ARG A 143 0.48 -19.47 36.99
N VAL A 144 -0.46 -18.58 36.71
CA VAL A 144 -0.16 -17.24 36.18
C VAL A 144 0.45 -16.44 37.33
N ASN A 145 1.78 -16.26 37.30
CA ASN A 145 2.45 -15.36 38.23
C ASN A 145 2.00 -13.93 37.92
N ARG A 146 1.09 -13.41 38.73
CA ARG A 146 0.58 -12.03 38.65
C ARG A 146 1.65 -11.07 39.18
N ALA A 147 2.72 -10.90 38.40
CA ALA A 147 3.80 -9.96 38.67
C ALA A 147 3.21 -8.56 38.91
N ARG A 148 3.75 -7.83 39.90
CA ARG A 148 3.33 -6.47 40.18
C ARG A 148 3.71 -5.58 38.99
N GLN A 149 2.72 -5.09 38.25
CA GLN A 149 2.93 -4.17 37.12
C GLN A 149 3.25 -2.74 37.61
N GLY A 150 4.38 -2.59 38.29
CA GLY A 150 5.16 -1.35 38.31
C GLY A 150 6.43 -1.63 37.51
N GLY A 151 6.48 -1.19 36.26
CA GLY A 151 7.74 -1.18 35.52
C GLY A 151 8.74 -0.24 36.20
N PRO A 152 10.06 -0.40 35.98
CA PRO A 152 11.02 0.59 36.43
C PRO A 152 10.66 1.97 35.86
N PRO A 153 10.88 3.07 36.60
CA PRO A 153 10.67 4.40 36.05
C PRO A 153 11.56 4.60 34.82
N LEU A 154 11.05 5.30 33.80
CA LEU A 154 11.82 5.64 32.61
C LEU A 154 13.09 6.37 33.02
N THR A 155 14.24 5.93 32.48
CA THR A 155 15.51 6.63 32.64
C THR A 155 15.43 8.01 31.98
N ALA A 156 16.31 8.94 32.36
CA ALA A 156 16.36 10.27 31.75
C ALA A 156 16.49 10.21 30.22
N THR A 157 17.27 9.25 29.68
CA THR A 157 17.42 9.04 28.24
C THR A 157 16.13 8.59 27.55
N HIS A 158 15.29 7.76 28.19
CA HIS A 158 13.97 7.39 27.65
C HIS A 158 12.97 8.54 27.69
N VAL A 159 13.06 9.43 28.68
CA VAL A 159 12.25 10.66 28.73
C VAL A 159 12.65 11.59 27.60
N GLU A 160 13.95 11.88 27.43
CA GLU A 160 14.48 12.69 26.32
C GLU A 160 14.17 12.08 24.94
N ALA A 161 14.19 10.75 24.79
CA ALA A 161 13.78 10.09 23.55
C ALA A 161 12.28 10.25 23.27
N SER A 162 11.43 10.15 24.29
CA SER A 162 9.98 10.34 24.16
C SER A 162 9.59 11.80 23.88
N GLU A 163 10.28 12.77 24.50
CA GLU A 163 10.08 14.20 24.19
C GLU A 163 10.54 14.57 22.77
N ARG A 164 11.65 13.99 22.29
CA ARG A 164 12.09 14.14 20.90
C ARG A 164 11.10 13.52 19.92
N LEU A 165 10.50 12.37 20.24
CA LEU A 165 9.44 11.76 19.43
C LEU A 165 8.22 12.69 19.33
N ARG A 166 7.72 13.24 20.45
CA ARG A 166 6.60 14.21 20.46
C ARG A 166 6.87 15.41 19.55
N GLN A 167 8.04 16.04 19.67
CA GLN A 167 8.43 17.18 18.82
C GLN A 167 8.57 16.84 17.32
N VAL A 168 8.72 15.56 16.96
CA VAL A 168 8.65 15.10 15.57
C VAL A 168 7.20 14.85 15.16
N LEU A 169 6.41 14.17 16.00
CA LEU A 169 4.98 13.92 15.76
C LEU A 169 4.19 15.22 15.53
N ASP A 170 4.39 16.25 16.37
CA ASP A 170 3.77 17.57 16.23
C ASP A 170 3.99 18.19 14.83
N ARG A 171 5.18 17.95 14.24
CA ARG A 171 5.54 18.47 12.90
C ARG A 171 4.98 17.60 11.79
N LEU A 172 4.99 16.27 11.96
CA LEU A 172 4.46 15.35 10.96
C LEU A 172 2.92 15.44 10.85
N VAL A 173 2.22 15.61 11.98
CA VAL A 173 0.79 15.95 12.02
C VAL A 173 0.53 17.25 11.24
N ALA A 174 1.23 18.35 11.58
CA ALA A 174 1.05 19.62 10.90
C ALA A 174 1.36 19.55 9.38
N MET A 175 2.36 18.76 8.97
CA MET A 175 2.65 18.54 7.55
C MET A 175 1.55 17.73 6.86
N SER A 176 1.03 16.66 7.49
CA SER A 176 -0.11 15.91 6.97
C SER A 176 -1.42 16.71 6.94
N GLU A 177 -1.58 17.76 7.78
CA GLU A 177 -2.69 18.72 7.68
C GLU A 177 -2.48 19.74 6.54
N ASP A 178 -1.30 20.35 6.43
CA ASP A 178 -1.00 21.42 5.44
C ASP A 178 -0.91 20.88 4.00
N ASP A 179 -0.35 19.69 3.79
CA ASP A 179 -0.19 19.07 2.46
C ASP A 179 -1.43 18.27 1.99
N TYR A 180 -2.51 18.15 2.81
CA TYR A 180 -3.65 17.27 2.52
C TYR A 180 -4.35 17.58 1.18
N TYR A 181 -4.57 16.52 0.39
CA TYR A 181 -5.27 16.54 -0.90
C TYR A 181 -6.26 15.38 -1.00
N ASN A 182 -7.05 15.33 -2.07
CA ASN A 182 -8.03 14.25 -2.29
C ASN A 182 -7.65 13.40 -3.52
N PRO A 183 -6.99 12.23 -3.34
CA PRO A 183 -6.55 11.38 -4.46
C PRO A 183 -7.71 10.87 -5.32
N TYR A 184 -8.89 10.64 -4.73
CA TYR A 184 -10.10 10.24 -5.46
C TYR A 184 -10.55 11.25 -6.54
N GLN A 185 -10.07 12.51 -6.48
CA GLN A 185 -10.34 13.55 -7.48
C GLN A 185 -9.09 13.95 -8.31
N LEU A 186 -7.90 13.46 -7.93
CA LEU A 186 -6.62 13.87 -8.52
C LEU A 186 -6.22 13.02 -9.74
N PHE A 187 -6.58 11.73 -9.75
CA PHE A 187 -6.22 10.82 -10.83
C PHE A 187 -7.20 10.88 -12.02
N GLN A 188 -6.65 11.10 -13.22
CA GLN A 188 -7.34 10.81 -14.47
C GLN A 188 -6.92 9.43 -14.95
N TRP A 189 -7.82 8.44 -14.79
CA TRP A 189 -7.59 7.05 -15.13
C TRP A 189 -8.03 6.74 -16.59
N PRO A 190 -7.14 6.81 -17.60
CA PRO A 190 -7.51 6.48 -18.99
C PRO A 190 -8.02 5.03 -19.10
N ASP A 191 -8.79 4.73 -20.13
CA ASP A 191 -9.42 3.41 -20.28
C ASP A 191 -8.45 2.29 -20.65
N SER A 192 -7.33 2.65 -21.26
CA SER A 192 -6.18 1.77 -21.45
C SER A 192 -4.87 2.55 -21.24
N LEU A 193 -3.78 1.80 -21.09
CA LEU A 193 -2.41 2.30 -21.20
C LEU A 193 -1.77 1.63 -22.44
N PRO A 194 -0.86 2.31 -23.17
CA PRO A 194 -0.17 1.69 -24.30
C PRO A 194 0.59 0.41 -23.87
N GLN A 195 0.56 -0.63 -24.69
CA GLN A 195 1.25 -1.90 -24.43
C GLN A 195 2.69 -1.90 -24.96
N GLU A 196 2.98 -1.04 -25.95
CA GLU A 196 4.27 -0.94 -26.65
C GLU A 196 5.18 0.11 -25.99
N GLN A 197 5.36 -0.02 -24.67
CA GLN A 197 6.18 0.88 -23.85
C GLN A 197 6.48 0.24 -22.48
N TYR A 198 7.43 0.83 -21.74
CA TYR A 198 7.72 0.45 -20.35
C TYR A 198 6.64 0.92 -19.37
N TRP A 199 6.32 0.06 -18.39
CA TRP A 199 5.41 0.32 -17.27
C TRP A 199 6.11 0.35 -15.90
N MET A 200 7.38 -0.01 -15.88
CA MET A 200 8.34 0.09 -14.78
C MET A 200 9.66 0.57 -15.40
N SER A 201 10.45 1.38 -14.68
CA SER A 201 11.75 1.84 -15.18
C SER A 201 12.66 0.64 -15.47
N PRO A 202 13.31 0.55 -16.65
CA PRO A 202 14.19 -0.56 -17.01
C PRO A 202 15.30 -0.90 -15.99
N GLU A 203 15.71 0.06 -15.17
CA GLU A 203 16.71 -0.09 -14.09
C GLU A 203 16.15 -0.67 -12.79
N LEU A 204 14.83 -0.84 -12.69
CA LEU A 204 14.12 -1.45 -11.55
C LEU A 204 13.55 -2.83 -11.87
N MET A 205 13.48 -3.18 -13.15
CA MET A 205 12.96 -4.46 -13.61
C MET A 205 13.85 -5.62 -13.20
N SER A 206 13.29 -6.82 -13.00
CA SER A 206 14.11 -8.00 -12.64
C SER A 206 15.05 -8.46 -13.76
N THR A 207 14.84 -7.96 -14.97
CA THR A 207 15.68 -8.17 -16.16
C THR A 207 16.89 -7.23 -16.24
N HIS A 208 17.08 -6.29 -15.31
CA HIS A 208 18.16 -5.30 -15.44
C HIS A 208 19.55 -5.92 -15.27
N GLY A 209 20.31 -6.00 -16.37
CA GLY A 209 21.69 -6.48 -16.38
C GLY A 209 21.89 -7.98 -16.17
N VAL A 210 20.82 -8.75 -15.99
CA VAL A 210 20.89 -10.22 -15.80
C VAL A 210 20.96 -10.93 -17.15
N ARG A 211 21.85 -11.92 -17.28
CA ARG A 211 22.13 -12.59 -18.56
C ARG A 211 20.93 -13.35 -19.14
N ALA A 212 20.01 -13.78 -18.27
CA ALA A 212 18.76 -14.41 -18.69
C ALA A 212 17.88 -13.48 -19.54
N ALA A 213 18.12 -12.16 -19.52
CA ALA A 213 17.40 -11.19 -20.32
C ALA A 213 18.03 -10.92 -21.70
N ASP A 214 19.26 -11.37 -21.96
CA ASP A 214 20.01 -11.07 -23.19
C ASP A 214 19.32 -11.60 -24.47
N GLU A 215 18.50 -12.65 -24.35
CA GLU A 215 17.74 -13.26 -25.44
C GLU A 215 16.29 -12.72 -25.58
N LEU A 216 15.86 -11.79 -24.71
CA LEU A 216 14.49 -11.26 -24.72
C LEU A 216 14.29 -10.17 -25.77
N THR A 217 13.18 -10.24 -26.51
CA THR A 217 12.78 -9.14 -27.40
C THR A 217 12.25 -7.95 -26.62
N GLU A 218 12.27 -6.76 -27.23
CA GLU A 218 11.73 -5.54 -26.63
C GLU A 218 10.23 -5.70 -26.24
N GLN A 219 9.44 -6.43 -27.03
CA GLN A 219 8.04 -6.71 -26.69
C GLN A 219 7.91 -7.60 -25.44
N GLN A 220 8.83 -8.54 -25.22
CA GLN A 220 8.88 -9.34 -23.99
C GLN A 220 9.30 -8.48 -22.79
N LEU A 221 10.26 -7.56 -22.96
CA LEU A 221 10.65 -6.61 -21.91
C LEU A 221 9.49 -5.68 -21.53
N TRP A 222 8.74 -5.13 -22.50
CA TRP A 222 7.53 -4.36 -22.21
C TRP A 222 6.48 -5.19 -21.46
N ALA A 223 6.22 -6.43 -21.90
CA ALA A 223 5.28 -7.34 -21.26
C ALA A 223 5.68 -7.72 -19.82
N ILE A 224 6.98 -7.94 -19.56
CA ILE A 224 7.51 -8.12 -18.21
C ILE A 224 7.32 -6.84 -17.40
N SER A 225 7.71 -5.67 -17.91
CA SER A 225 7.61 -4.39 -17.18
C SER A 225 6.17 -4.09 -16.72
N LYS A 226 5.17 -4.44 -17.55
CA LYS A 226 3.75 -4.36 -17.22
C LYS A 226 3.38 -5.22 -16.03
N TRP A 227 3.78 -6.49 -16.04
CA TRP A 227 3.42 -7.42 -14.98
C TRP A 227 4.26 -7.24 -13.71
N GLU A 228 5.50 -6.74 -13.81
CA GLU A 228 6.32 -6.32 -12.67
C GLU A 228 5.74 -5.07 -12.00
N SER A 229 5.29 -4.08 -12.78
CA SER A 229 4.54 -2.92 -12.27
C SER A 229 3.27 -3.36 -11.52
N VAL A 230 2.46 -4.27 -12.09
CA VAL A 230 1.29 -4.85 -11.42
C VAL A 230 1.67 -5.69 -10.19
N ASN A 231 2.81 -6.39 -10.19
CA ASN A 231 3.29 -7.15 -9.03
C ASN A 231 3.74 -6.23 -7.90
N PHE A 232 4.53 -5.19 -8.19
CA PHE A 232 4.95 -4.17 -7.24
C PHE A 232 3.73 -3.51 -6.57
N TYR A 233 2.78 -2.98 -7.33
CA TYR A 233 1.56 -2.41 -6.74
C TYR A 233 0.68 -3.44 -6.00
N SER A 234 0.73 -4.73 -6.37
CA SER A 234 0.05 -5.79 -5.61
C SER A 234 0.71 -6.00 -4.24
N LEU A 235 2.04 -6.01 -4.17
CA LEU A 235 2.79 -6.09 -2.91
C LEU A 235 2.48 -4.87 -2.02
N ASN A 236 2.41 -3.66 -2.61
CA ASN A 236 2.01 -2.45 -1.90
C ASN A 236 0.61 -2.61 -1.26
N VAL A 237 -0.38 -3.07 -2.03
CA VAL A 237 -1.76 -3.31 -1.56
C VAL A 237 -1.88 -4.35 -0.43
N HIS A 238 -0.89 -5.23 -0.25
CA HIS A 238 -0.85 -6.17 0.87
C HIS A 238 -0.05 -5.63 2.06
N GLY A 239 1.13 -5.04 1.84
CA GLY A 239 1.93 -4.43 2.91
C GLY A 239 1.20 -3.29 3.62
N ILE A 240 0.50 -2.43 2.87
CA ILE A 240 -0.36 -1.39 3.44
C ILE A 240 -1.53 -1.99 4.24
N ARG A 241 -2.03 -3.18 3.89
CA ARG A 241 -3.08 -3.85 4.66
C ARG A 241 -2.55 -4.44 5.98
N GLU A 242 -1.32 -4.92 6.00
CA GLU A 242 -0.62 -5.27 7.24
C GLU A 242 -0.43 -4.01 8.10
N LEU A 243 0.12 -2.94 7.52
CA LEU A 243 0.32 -1.63 8.17
C LEU A 243 -0.94 -1.10 8.84
N LEU A 244 -2.04 -1.00 8.09
CA LEU A 244 -3.33 -0.53 8.62
C LEU A 244 -3.84 -1.44 9.75
N THR A 245 -3.66 -2.75 9.66
CA THR A 245 -4.07 -3.70 10.71
C THR A 245 -3.25 -3.52 11.99
N GLU A 246 -1.93 -3.37 11.85
CA GLU A 246 -1.00 -3.21 12.97
C GLU A 246 -1.07 -1.81 13.61
N VAL A 247 -1.33 -0.76 12.83
CA VAL A 247 -1.52 0.61 13.36
C VAL A 247 -2.88 0.74 14.06
N ILE A 248 -3.99 0.28 13.44
CA ILE A 248 -5.33 0.36 14.02
C ILE A 248 -5.41 -0.41 15.35
N SER A 249 -4.74 -1.57 15.45
CA SER A 249 -4.71 -2.37 16.69
C SER A 249 -3.91 -1.74 17.83
N ARG A 250 -3.16 -0.67 17.59
CA ARG A 250 -2.32 0.04 18.59
C ARG A 250 -2.82 1.43 18.98
N ILE A 251 -3.78 2.02 18.25
CA ILE A 251 -4.36 3.33 18.59
C ILE A 251 -4.95 3.34 20.01
N TYR A 252 -4.58 4.37 20.77
CA TYR A 252 -4.89 4.58 22.18
C TYR A 252 -4.58 3.37 23.09
N THR A 253 -3.66 2.49 22.69
CA THR A 253 -3.12 1.42 23.54
C THR A 253 -1.89 1.89 24.32
N LYS A 254 -1.56 1.15 25.38
CA LYS A 254 -0.45 1.46 26.29
C LYS A 254 0.90 1.48 25.55
N GLY A 255 1.61 2.60 25.61
CA GLY A 255 2.89 2.83 24.95
C GLY A 255 2.77 3.55 23.60
N PHE A 256 1.56 3.84 23.13
CA PHE A 256 1.25 4.50 21.86
C PHE A 256 0.33 5.71 22.02
N GLU A 257 0.04 6.14 23.25
CA GLU A 257 -0.90 7.23 23.55
C GLU A 257 -0.50 8.54 22.84
N ASP A 258 0.78 8.93 22.91
CA ASP A 258 1.31 10.12 22.23
C ASP A 258 1.31 10.00 20.70
N THR A 259 1.56 8.78 20.19
CA THR A 259 1.64 8.49 18.74
C THR A 259 0.27 8.43 18.07
N SER A 260 -0.79 8.22 18.85
CA SER A 260 -2.13 7.88 18.34
C SER A 260 -2.77 8.96 17.50
N GLU A 261 -2.38 10.24 17.66
CA GLU A 261 -2.87 11.31 16.80
C GLU A 261 -2.31 11.18 15.38
N TYR A 262 -0.99 11.00 15.25
CA TYR A 262 -0.34 10.82 13.94
C TYR A 262 -0.75 9.51 13.26
N PHE A 263 -1.09 8.47 14.02
CA PHE A 263 -1.66 7.25 13.47
C PHE A 263 -2.98 7.47 12.70
N HIS A 264 -3.81 8.48 13.05
CA HIS A 264 -5.01 8.80 12.25
C HIS A 264 -4.66 9.37 10.88
N HIS A 265 -3.58 10.15 10.77
CA HIS A 265 -3.09 10.68 9.49
C HIS A 265 -2.53 9.55 8.61
N ILE A 266 -1.66 8.71 9.17
CA ILE A 266 -1.14 7.51 8.48
C ILE A 266 -2.31 6.65 7.95
N ILE A 267 -3.32 6.36 8.78
CA ILE A 267 -4.47 5.53 8.34
C ILE A 267 -5.24 6.16 7.17
N GLY A 268 -5.40 7.50 7.16
CA GLY A 268 -6.05 8.20 6.06
C GLY A 268 -5.26 8.08 4.76
N GLU A 269 -4.00 8.50 4.80
CA GLU A 269 -3.07 8.53 3.67
C GLU A 269 -2.85 7.13 3.09
N GLU A 270 -2.65 6.13 3.93
CA GLU A 270 -2.37 4.75 3.50
C GLU A 270 -3.61 4.01 2.98
N ASN A 271 -4.80 4.27 3.52
CA ASN A 271 -6.04 3.79 2.91
C ASN A 271 -6.23 4.37 1.50
N GLU A 272 -5.80 5.62 1.28
CA GLU A 272 -5.82 6.27 -0.03
C GLU A 272 -4.74 5.72 -0.99
N HIS A 273 -3.53 5.42 -0.50
CA HIS A 273 -2.47 4.71 -1.24
C HIS A 273 -2.94 3.31 -1.72
N MET A 274 -3.45 2.49 -0.79
CA MET A 274 -3.98 1.17 -1.10
C MET A 274 -5.11 1.24 -2.14
N TRP A 275 -5.95 2.29 -2.09
CA TRP A 275 -7.00 2.50 -3.08
C TRP A 275 -6.45 2.75 -4.49
N PHE A 276 -5.47 3.66 -4.67
CA PHE A 276 -5.00 3.96 -6.03
C PHE A 276 -4.17 2.82 -6.63
N PHE A 277 -3.39 2.09 -5.83
CA PHE A 277 -2.69 0.89 -6.32
C PHE A 277 -3.66 -0.24 -6.66
N ALA A 278 -4.66 -0.52 -5.82
CA ALA A 278 -5.70 -1.50 -6.14
C ALA A 278 -6.46 -1.10 -7.42
N THR A 279 -6.74 0.19 -7.61
CA THR A 279 -7.37 0.73 -8.82
C THR A 279 -6.50 0.51 -10.06
N PHE A 280 -5.18 0.76 -9.99
CA PHE A 280 -4.24 0.46 -11.07
C PHE A 280 -4.22 -1.03 -11.42
N CYS A 281 -4.00 -1.89 -10.42
CA CYS A 281 -3.93 -3.35 -10.56
C CYS A 281 -5.21 -3.92 -11.20
N LEU A 282 -6.38 -3.49 -10.72
CA LEU A 282 -7.66 -4.00 -11.21
C LEU A 282 -8.03 -3.41 -12.59
N LYS A 283 -7.77 -2.13 -12.88
CA LYS A 283 -8.10 -1.53 -14.20
C LYS A 283 -7.15 -1.99 -15.31
N TYR A 284 -5.85 -2.15 -15.04
CA TYR A 284 -4.84 -2.39 -16.09
C TYR A 284 -4.18 -3.77 -16.05
N GLY A 285 -4.15 -4.43 -14.89
CA GLY A 285 -3.70 -5.81 -14.72
C GLY A 285 -4.84 -6.84 -14.65
N GLY A 286 -6.08 -6.39 -14.43
CA GLY A 286 -7.26 -7.25 -14.25
C GLY A 286 -7.26 -8.07 -12.94
N LYS A 287 -6.28 -7.87 -12.07
CA LYS A 287 -6.05 -8.65 -10.83
C LYS A 287 -5.09 -7.90 -9.90
N ILE A 288 -5.18 -8.23 -8.63
CA ILE A 288 -4.08 -8.05 -7.66
C ILE A 288 -3.45 -9.42 -7.50
N TYR A 289 -2.12 -9.55 -7.60
CA TYR A 289 -1.46 -10.83 -7.33
C TYR A 289 -1.68 -11.21 -5.86
N PRO A 290 -1.98 -12.49 -5.55
CA PRO A 290 -2.16 -12.91 -4.17
C PRO A 290 -0.83 -12.77 -3.42
N ASP A 291 -0.92 -12.35 -2.17
CA ASP A 291 0.22 -12.41 -1.28
C ASP A 291 0.72 -13.86 -1.15
N LYS A 292 2.03 -14.01 -1.15
CA LYS A 292 2.77 -15.26 -0.91
C LYS A 292 3.77 -15.09 0.23
N GLY A 293 3.69 -13.96 0.93
CA GLY A 293 4.49 -13.63 2.08
C GLY A 293 4.46 -14.76 3.10
N MET A 294 5.63 -15.03 3.65
CA MET A 294 5.75 -15.97 4.74
C MET A 294 5.05 -15.36 5.96
N THR A 295 4.05 -16.04 6.51
CA THR A 295 3.58 -15.76 7.87
C THR A 295 4.70 -16.14 8.84
N LEU A 296 5.70 -15.27 8.95
CA LEU A 296 6.73 -15.32 9.96
C LEU A 296 6.01 -15.21 11.30
N ALA A 297 5.84 -16.35 11.97
CA ALA A 297 5.09 -16.40 13.21
C ALA A 297 5.86 -15.64 14.29
N ASP A 298 5.42 -14.42 14.57
CA ASP A 298 5.93 -13.60 15.65
C ASP A 298 5.56 -14.25 16.99
N GLY A 299 6.48 -15.07 17.51
CA GLY A 299 6.40 -15.65 18.86
C GLY A 299 6.75 -14.66 19.98
N GLU A 300 6.92 -13.39 19.62
CA GLU A 300 7.26 -12.31 20.55
C GLU A 300 6.00 -11.70 21.19
N GLU A 301 6.15 -11.12 22.37
CA GLU A 301 5.14 -10.32 23.03
C GLU A 301 5.70 -8.92 23.39
N GLY A 302 4.82 -7.93 23.56
CA GLY A 302 5.20 -6.59 24.03
C GLY A 302 6.15 -5.84 23.09
N ASP A 303 7.18 -5.21 23.66
CA ASP A 303 8.09 -4.31 22.91
C ASP A 303 8.87 -5.03 21.81
N ALA A 304 9.13 -6.35 21.92
CA ALA A 304 9.78 -7.13 20.87
C ALA A 304 8.85 -7.34 19.66
N ALA A 305 7.58 -7.63 19.89
CA ALA A 305 6.57 -7.72 18.83
C ALA A 305 6.34 -6.36 18.15
N ASN A 306 6.23 -5.29 18.95
CA ASN A 306 6.13 -3.92 18.44
C ASN A 306 7.35 -3.54 17.59
N PHE A 307 8.56 -3.85 18.06
CA PHE A 307 9.79 -3.57 17.35
C PHE A 307 9.87 -4.30 16.00
N LEU A 308 9.56 -5.60 15.97
CA LEU A 308 9.56 -6.37 14.72
C LEU A 308 8.55 -5.80 13.72
N VAL A 309 7.32 -5.52 14.17
CA VAL A 309 6.24 -4.95 13.35
C VAL A 309 6.66 -3.61 12.75
N PHE A 310 7.01 -2.60 13.56
CA PHE A 310 7.41 -1.30 13.02
C PHE A 310 8.70 -1.35 12.19
N SER A 311 9.59 -2.32 12.45
CA SER A 311 10.76 -2.56 11.60
C SER A 311 10.38 -3.18 10.24
N ARG A 312 9.42 -4.13 10.18
CA ARG A 312 8.90 -4.65 8.91
C ARG A 312 8.28 -3.54 8.08
N LEU A 313 7.44 -2.71 8.71
CA LEU A 313 6.76 -1.59 8.05
C LEU A 313 7.77 -0.59 7.47
N LEU A 314 8.71 -0.10 8.27
CA LEU A 314 9.79 0.80 7.79
C LEU A 314 10.65 0.17 6.67
N ILE A 315 10.90 -1.15 6.73
CA ILE A 315 11.63 -1.86 5.67
C ILE A 315 10.82 -1.90 4.37
N PHE A 316 9.51 -2.15 4.45
CA PHE A 316 8.58 -2.11 3.33
C PHE A 316 8.49 -0.70 2.73
N GLU A 317 8.25 0.32 3.56
CA GLU A 317 8.21 1.75 3.22
C GLU A 317 9.47 2.19 2.43
N GLU A 318 10.69 1.95 2.93
CA GLU A 318 11.91 2.41 2.23
C GLU A 318 12.19 1.63 0.93
N ILE A 319 11.78 0.37 0.81
CA ILE A 319 11.86 -0.39 -0.46
C ILE A 319 10.84 0.17 -1.47
N VAL A 320 9.63 0.50 -1.01
CA VAL A 320 8.56 1.08 -1.82
C VAL A 320 8.93 2.48 -2.32
N ASP A 321 9.48 3.35 -1.44
CA ASP A 321 9.98 4.68 -1.80
C ASP A 321 11.04 4.62 -2.90
N PHE A 322 11.97 3.68 -2.81
CA PHE A 322 13.07 3.55 -3.77
C PHE A 322 12.57 3.38 -5.23
N PHE A 323 11.47 2.65 -5.41
CA PHE A 323 10.81 2.46 -6.70
C PHE A 323 9.94 3.66 -7.06
N ASN A 324 9.02 4.06 -6.17
CA ASN A 324 8.08 5.17 -6.39
C ASN A 324 8.80 6.48 -6.74
N LYS A 325 9.87 6.81 -6.01
CA LYS A 325 10.71 8.00 -6.25
C LYS A 325 11.28 8.08 -7.67
N ARG A 326 11.64 6.93 -8.27
CA ARG A 326 12.23 6.83 -9.61
C ARG A 326 11.15 6.83 -10.68
N MET A 327 10.18 5.94 -10.54
CA MET A 327 9.06 5.81 -11.50
C MET A 327 8.18 7.07 -11.54
N GLY A 328 8.15 7.86 -10.47
CA GLY A 328 7.47 9.15 -10.40
C GLY A 328 8.06 10.25 -11.31
N VAL A 329 9.34 10.14 -11.69
CA VAL A 329 10.05 11.15 -12.51
C VAL A 329 10.56 10.62 -13.86
N ASP A 330 10.50 9.31 -14.09
CA ASP A 330 11.00 8.67 -15.31
C ASP A 330 10.11 8.98 -16.53
N GLU A 331 10.53 9.94 -17.36
CA GLU A 331 9.74 10.41 -18.52
C GLU A 331 9.42 9.34 -19.56
N ARG A 332 10.10 8.18 -19.55
CA ARG A 332 9.80 7.01 -20.40
C ARG A 332 8.48 6.33 -20.04
N LEU A 333 7.97 6.55 -18.82
CA LEU A 333 6.74 5.95 -18.32
C LEU A 333 5.52 6.84 -18.60
N HIS A 334 4.34 6.22 -18.75
CA HIS A 334 3.09 6.94 -18.98
C HIS A 334 2.79 7.96 -17.87
N PRO A 335 2.25 9.16 -18.17
CA PRO A 335 1.93 10.16 -17.15
C PRO A 335 1.09 9.63 -15.97
N THR A 336 0.12 8.74 -16.19
CA THR A 336 -0.65 8.09 -15.11
C THR A 336 0.22 7.25 -14.17
N ILE A 337 1.21 6.52 -14.71
CA ILE A 337 2.16 5.73 -13.93
C ILE A 337 3.02 6.69 -13.09
N ARG A 338 3.60 7.70 -13.74
CA ARG A 338 4.41 8.73 -13.05
C ARG A 338 3.61 9.42 -11.95
N GLN A 339 2.35 9.78 -12.21
CA GLN A 339 1.46 10.40 -11.24
C GLN A 339 1.24 9.50 -10.00
N VAL A 340 0.93 8.22 -10.18
CA VAL A 340 0.73 7.27 -9.06
C VAL A 340 1.97 7.17 -8.17
N ASN A 341 3.14 7.01 -8.79
CA ASN A 341 4.40 6.83 -8.07
C ASN A 341 4.88 8.13 -7.40
N ALA A 342 4.73 9.27 -8.07
CA ALA A 342 5.13 10.58 -7.54
C ALA A 342 4.26 11.05 -6.37
N ILE A 343 2.96 10.72 -6.39
CA ILE A 343 2.03 11.02 -5.29
C ILE A 343 2.43 10.23 -4.04
N HIS A 344 2.60 8.90 -4.15
CA HIS A 344 3.06 8.09 -3.01
C HIS A 344 4.39 8.61 -2.45
N HIS A 345 5.36 8.92 -3.32
CA HIS A 345 6.66 9.45 -2.92
C HIS A 345 6.58 10.78 -2.13
N GLN A 346 5.55 11.60 -2.39
CA GLN A 346 5.37 12.86 -1.67
C GLN A 346 5.08 12.60 -0.18
N ASP A 347 4.16 11.68 0.11
CA ASP A 347 3.64 11.42 1.45
C ASP A 347 4.52 10.47 2.26
N GLU A 348 5.07 9.44 1.61
CA GLU A 348 6.03 8.45 2.14
C GLU A 348 7.19 9.07 2.93
N SER A 349 7.62 10.29 2.53
CA SER A 349 8.67 11.03 3.22
C SER A 349 8.35 11.35 4.69
N ARG A 350 7.06 11.41 5.06
CA ARG A 350 6.56 11.60 6.43
C ARG A 350 6.50 10.26 7.20
N HIS A 351 6.05 9.19 6.53
CA HIS A 351 5.94 7.84 7.09
C HIS A 351 7.31 7.29 7.49
N ILE A 352 8.28 7.27 6.56
CA ILE A 352 9.67 6.86 6.82
C ILE A 352 10.31 7.70 7.96
N ALA A 353 10.01 9.00 8.02
CA ALA A 353 10.55 9.88 9.06
C ALA A 353 10.07 9.49 10.46
N PHE A 354 8.79 9.11 10.58
CA PHE A 354 8.19 8.54 11.80
C PHE A 354 8.72 7.13 12.09
N GLY A 355 8.70 6.23 11.10
CA GLY A 355 9.16 4.84 11.21
C GLY A 355 10.57 4.78 11.80
N ARG A 356 11.49 5.62 11.30
CA ARG A 356 12.85 5.76 11.82
C ARG A 356 12.95 6.25 13.26
N GLN A 357 11.98 7.01 13.80
CA GLN A 357 11.96 7.36 15.22
C GLN A 357 11.41 6.22 16.08
N ILE A 358 10.27 5.64 15.71
CA ILE A 358 9.60 4.63 16.53
C ILE A 358 10.41 3.32 16.60
N VAL A 359 11.03 2.90 15.49
CA VAL A 359 11.93 1.74 15.44
C VAL A 359 13.17 1.96 16.32
N ALA A 360 13.76 3.16 16.30
CA ALA A 360 14.90 3.49 17.15
C ALA A 360 14.53 3.50 18.64
N LEU A 361 13.39 4.09 19.02
CA LEU A 361 12.90 4.13 20.40
C LEU A 361 12.58 2.73 20.94
N LEU A 362 11.95 1.88 20.12
CA LEU A 362 11.65 0.49 20.49
C LEU A 362 12.93 -0.33 20.64
N HIS A 363 13.93 -0.15 19.76
CA HIS A 363 15.24 -0.79 19.93
C HIS A 363 15.98 -0.29 21.18
N GLU A 364 15.91 1.00 21.49
CA GLU A 364 16.49 1.58 22.71
C GLU A 364 15.91 0.93 23.98
N ARG A 365 14.59 0.67 24.03
CA ARG A 365 13.95 -0.07 25.14
C ARG A 365 14.34 -1.55 25.20
N LEU A 366 14.51 -2.20 24.05
CA LEU A 366 14.92 -3.61 23.99
C LEU A 366 16.34 -3.82 24.49
N ARG A 367 17.28 -2.92 24.20
CA ARG A 367 18.66 -3.02 24.69
C ARG A 367 18.80 -2.96 26.23
N ASP A 368 17.86 -2.32 26.92
CA ASP A 368 17.83 -2.26 28.39
C ASP A 368 17.21 -3.51 29.04
N THR A 369 16.54 -4.37 28.26
CA THR A 369 15.67 -5.46 28.77
C THR A 369 15.94 -6.85 28.19
N SER A 370 16.60 -6.93 27.03
CA SER A 370 16.83 -8.16 26.26
C SER A 370 18.29 -8.59 26.32
N THR A 371 18.57 -9.89 26.13
CA THR A 371 19.97 -10.35 26.05
C THR A 371 20.57 -10.05 24.68
N ALA A 372 21.91 -10.04 24.57
CA ALA A 372 22.58 -9.94 23.27
C ALA A 372 22.17 -11.06 22.29
N ALA A 373 21.82 -12.26 22.80
CA ALA A 373 21.32 -13.36 21.98
C ALA A 373 19.91 -13.10 21.45
N ASP A 374 19.05 -12.40 22.22
CA ASP A 374 17.74 -11.97 21.75
C ASP A 374 17.85 -10.89 20.67
N LEU A 375 18.71 -9.90 20.86
CA LEU A 375 18.93 -8.85 19.86
C LEU A 375 19.45 -9.43 18.53
N LEU A 376 20.42 -10.36 18.57
CA LEU A 376 20.90 -11.09 17.39
C LEU A 376 19.82 -11.96 16.73
N ARG A 377 18.88 -12.51 17.51
CA ARG A 377 17.73 -13.28 17.02
C ARG A 377 16.72 -12.39 16.29
N LEU A 378 16.50 -11.17 16.76
CA LEU A 378 15.67 -10.14 16.11
C LEU A 378 16.36 -9.57 14.86
N GLU A 379 17.67 -9.29 14.89
CA GLU A 379 18.47 -8.95 13.71
C GLU A 379 18.33 -10.04 12.63
N GLY A 380 18.58 -11.29 13.00
CA GLY A 380 18.49 -12.43 12.08
C GLY A 380 17.09 -12.63 11.49
N TYR A 381 16.04 -12.27 12.23
CA TYR A 381 14.67 -12.20 11.70
C TYR A 381 14.56 -11.12 10.61
N LEU A 382 14.95 -9.88 10.92
CA LEU A 382 14.79 -8.75 10.00
C LEU A 382 15.66 -8.90 8.73
N LYS A 383 16.85 -9.50 8.85
CA LYS A 383 17.69 -9.89 7.71
C LYS A 383 17.02 -10.93 6.80
N ARG A 384 16.27 -11.90 7.35
CA ARG A 384 15.45 -12.85 6.54
C ARG A 384 14.21 -12.18 5.94
N TYR A 385 13.59 -11.23 6.64
CA TYR A 385 12.48 -10.45 6.10
C TYR A 385 12.92 -9.63 4.88
N LEU A 386 14.02 -8.88 4.99
CA LEU A 386 14.62 -8.13 3.86
C LEU A 386 14.84 -9.00 2.62
N ARG A 387 15.45 -10.19 2.78
CA ARG A 387 15.64 -11.17 1.71
C ARG A 387 14.30 -11.56 1.06
N THR A 388 13.33 -11.96 1.88
CA THR A 388 11.99 -12.38 1.44
C THR A 388 11.26 -11.27 0.67
N SER A 389 11.35 -10.02 1.14
CA SER A 389 10.75 -8.86 0.48
C SER A 389 11.37 -8.59 -0.89
N LEU A 390 12.70 -8.68 -1.03
CA LEU A 390 13.37 -8.56 -2.33
C LEU A 390 13.00 -9.71 -3.28
N ASP A 391 12.91 -10.95 -2.78
CA ASP A 391 12.53 -12.14 -3.54
C ASP A 391 11.08 -12.14 -4.03
N SER A 392 10.20 -11.37 -3.36
CA SER A 392 8.80 -11.19 -3.73
C SER A 392 8.61 -10.37 -5.01
N LEU A 393 9.57 -9.49 -5.33
CA LEU A 393 9.62 -8.75 -6.59
C LEU A 393 9.74 -9.72 -7.78
N CYS A 394 10.54 -10.78 -7.62
CA CYS A 394 10.72 -11.85 -8.60
C CYS A 394 9.61 -12.91 -8.52
N ASN A 395 8.34 -12.52 -8.70
CA ASN A 395 7.20 -13.43 -8.65
C ASN A 395 7.07 -14.23 -9.97
N PRO A 396 7.16 -15.59 -9.99
CA PRO A 396 7.11 -16.36 -11.23
C PRO A 396 5.75 -16.29 -11.96
N ALA A 397 4.69 -15.80 -11.30
CA ALA A 397 3.44 -15.50 -11.97
C ALA A 397 3.59 -14.36 -13.01
N VAL A 398 4.47 -13.38 -12.77
CA VAL A 398 4.78 -12.27 -13.69
C VAL A 398 5.29 -12.80 -15.02
N TYR A 399 6.36 -13.59 -14.99
CA TYR A 399 7.02 -14.10 -16.20
C TYR A 399 6.07 -14.97 -17.03
N ARG A 400 5.26 -15.80 -16.37
CA ARG A 400 4.20 -16.59 -17.03
C ARG A 400 3.17 -15.70 -17.72
N ASP A 401 2.70 -14.67 -17.02
CA ASP A 401 1.65 -13.78 -17.53
C ASP A 401 2.20 -12.83 -18.61
N ALA A 402 3.52 -12.60 -18.64
CA ALA A 402 4.27 -11.97 -19.72
C ALA A 402 4.57 -12.92 -20.91
N GLY A 403 4.20 -14.20 -20.82
CA GLY A 403 4.33 -15.18 -21.90
C GLY A 403 5.64 -15.96 -21.96
N LEU A 404 6.49 -15.91 -20.92
CA LEU A 404 7.74 -16.68 -20.89
C LEU A 404 7.46 -18.19 -20.67
N PRO A 405 8.16 -19.11 -21.39
CA PRO A 405 7.79 -20.53 -21.43
C PRO A 405 8.14 -21.31 -20.14
N ASP A 406 9.29 -21.06 -19.51
CA ASP A 406 9.60 -21.56 -18.17
C ASP A 406 9.78 -20.40 -17.18
N PRO A 407 8.70 -19.96 -16.52
CA PRO A 407 8.75 -18.87 -15.55
C PRO A 407 9.52 -19.23 -14.26
N TYR A 408 9.69 -20.52 -13.96
CA TYR A 408 10.39 -20.95 -12.75
C TYR A 408 11.90 -21.07 -13.00
N ALA A 409 12.34 -21.54 -14.17
CA ALA A 409 13.74 -21.44 -14.58
C ALA A 409 14.17 -19.98 -14.72
N PHE A 410 13.34 -19.13 -15.34
CA PHE A 410 13.64 -17.71 -15.46
C PHE A 410 13.83 -17.05 -14.08
N ARG A 411 12.92 -17.29 -13.12
CA ARG A 411 13.08 -16.82 -11.74
C ARG A 411 14.40 -17.29 -11.11
N ARG A 412 14.75 -18.58 -11.25
CA ARG A 412 16.00 -19.13 -10.69
C ARG A 412 17.24 -18.49 -11.30
N ALA A 413 17.23 -18.23 -12.61
CA ALA A 413 18.34 -17.56 -13.29
C ALA A 413 18.49 -16.11 -12.81
N VAL A 414 17.39 -15.34 -12.77
CA VAL A 414 17.36 -13.95 -12.28
C VAL A 414 17.90 -13.81 -10.85
N LEU A 415 17.52 -14.72 -9.94
CA LEU A 415 17.96 -14.66 -8.54
C LEU A 415 19.37 -15.21 -8.29
N ALA A 416 19.94 -15.93 -9.24
CA ALA A 416 21.32 -16.42 -9.19
C ALA A 416 22.32 -15.51 -9.93
N ASP A 417 21.85 -14.46 -10.63
CA ASP A 417 22.70 -13.57 -11.41
C ASP A 417 23.35 -12.48 -10.53
N PRO A 418 24.69 -12.29 -10.58
CA PRO A 418 25.38 -11.25 -9.81
C PRO A 418 24.86 -9.81 -10.03
N ALA A 419 24.31 -9.48 -11.20
CA ALA A 419 23.75 -8.14 -11.46
C ALA A 419 22.58 -7.82 -10.51
N ARG A 420 21.86 -8.84 -10.05
CA ARG A 420 20.78 -8.70 -9.07
C ARG A 420 21.28 -8.19 -7.71
N VAL A 421 22.45 -8.64 -7.28
CA VAL A 421 23.04 -8.28 -5.97
C VAL A 421 23.39 -6.79 -5.92
N GLU A 422 23.87 -6.22 -7.03
CA GLU A 422 24.16 -4.78 -7.12
C GLU A 422 22.88 -3.93 -7.04
N LEU A 423 21.82 -4.31 -7.77
CA LEU A 423 20.52 -3.62 -7.67
C LEU A 423 19.93 -3.71 -6.25
N GLU A 424 19.99 -4.88 -5.62
CA GLU A 424 19.50 -5.07 -4.25
C GLU A 424 20.32 -4.30 -3.20
N SER A 425 21.64 -4.22 -3.38
CA SER A 425 22.52 -3.35 -2.59
C SER A 425 22.10 -1.88 -2.71
N GLN A 426 21.83 -1.40 -3.93
CA GLN A 426 21.36 -0.03 -4.15
C GLN A 426 19.99 0.23 -3.49
N ILE A 427 19.04 -0.72 -3.60
CA ILE A 427 17.72 -0.65 -2.94
C ILE A 427 17.89 -0.51 -1.43
N LEU A 428 18.65 -1.42 -0.80
CA LEU A 428 18.71 -1.54 0.65
C LEU A 428 19.69 -0.57 1.34
N LYS A 429 20.58 0.10 0.60
CA LYS A 429 21.67 0.94 1.14
C LYS A 429 21.25 1.93 2.24
N ARG A 430 20.05 2.53 2.12
CA ARG A 430 19.53 3.49 3.11
C ARG A 430 18.99 2.79 4.34
N THR A 431 18.17 1.76 4.15
CA THR A 431 17.53 0.98 5.20
C THR A 431 18.58 0.26 6.05
N VAL A 432 19.52 -0.44 5.43
CA VAL A 432 20.60 -1.17 6.12
C VAL A 432 21.55 -0.22 6.82
N GLY A 433 21.97 0.87 6.16
CA GLY A 433 22.80 1.91 6.79
C GLY A 433 22.12 2.56 8.00
N PHE A 434 20.80 2.78 7.96
CA PHE A 434 20.02 3.22 9.12
C PHE A 434 20.04 2.17 10.25
N LEU A 435 19.72 0.91 9.95
CA LEU A 435 19.66 -0.17 10.96
C LEU A 435 21.02 -0.40 11.64
N VAL A 436 22.12 -0.38 10.89
CA VAL A 436 23.49 -0.44 11.44
C VAL A 436 23.81 0.81 12.26
N SER A 437 23.45 2.02 11.80
CA SER A 437 23.66 3.27 12.57
C SER A 437 22.93 3.33 13.91
N LYS A 438 21.89 2.50 14.09
CA LYS A 438 21.12 2.34 15.34
C LYS A 438 21.53 1.12 16.16
N GLY A 439 22.54 0.37 15.71
CA GLY A 439 22.98 -0.89 16.31
C GLY A 439 21.92 -1.99 16.27
N ILE A 440 20.90 -1.86 15.42
CA ILE A 440 19.87 -2.89 15.20
C ILE A 440 20.47 -4.04 14.41
N PHE A 441 21.31 -3.71 13.42
CA PHE A 441 22.16 -4.67 12.73
C PHE A 441 23.61 -4.52 13.20
N THR A 442 24.31 -5.64 13.32
CA THR A 442 25.73 -5.70 13.66
C THR A 442 26.64 -5.50 12.44
N ASP A 443 26.13 -5.79 11.23
CA ASP A 443 26.80 -5.55 9.95
C ASP A 443 25.80 -5.31 8.80
N GLU A 444 26.31 -4.86 7.65
CA GLU A 444 25.50 -4.59 6.44
C GLU A 444 25.11 -5.86 5.64
N SER A 445 25.46 -7.07 6.08
CA SER A 445 25.23 -8.30 5.32
C SER A 445 23.78 -8.76 5.32
N ILE A 446 23.30 -9.18 4.14
CA ILE A 446 21.96 -9.75 3.93
C ILE A 446 22.13 -11.19 3.43
N PRO A 447 21.32 -12.16 3.88
CA PRO A 447 21.35 -13.53 3.36
C PRO A 447 21.18 -13.60 1.84
N ALA A 448 21.75 -14.64 1.22
CA ALA A 448 21.48 -14.99 -0.17
C ALA A 448 20.06 -15.60 -0.33
N SER A 449 19.57 -15.60 -1.58
CA SER A 449 18.23 -16.05 -2.01
C SER A 449 18.04 -17.57 -2.05
#